data_AF-A0A128FBI4-F1
#
_entry.id   AF-A0A128FBI4-F1
#
_cell.length_a   1.000
_cell.length_b   1.000
_cell.length_c   1.000
_cell.angle_alpha   90.00
_cell.angle_beta   90.00
_cell.angle_gamma   90.00
#
_symmetry.space_group_name_H-M   'P 1'
#
loop_
_entity.id
_entity.type
_entity.pdbx_description
1 polymer ?
#
loop_
_entity_poly.entity_id
_entity_poly.type
_entity_poly.pdbx_seq_one_letter_code
_entity_poly.pdbx_strand_id
1 'polypeptide(L)'
;MASNPSITVALIRQITQRTQKAIELKDWQALKQLDLKVREILKHHPECLKDPALRPEFDRLKATYQRASRTLNEAINTTKVELESIQSQQERAKAYQTTMTMDF
;
A
#
# COMPACT_ATOMS: atom_id res chain seq x y z
N MET A 1 -15.43 23.41 -24.19
CA MET A 1 -14.01 22.97 -24.21
C MET A 1 -13.65 22.56 -22.81
N ALA A 2 -13.62 21.26 -22.53
CA ALA A 2 -13.33 20.75 -21.20
C ALA A 2 -11.85 20.99 -20.88
N SER A 3 -11.58 21.72 -19.81
CA SER A 3 -10.23 21.99 -19.32
C SER A 3 -9.49 20.67 -19.13
N ASN A 4 -8.50 20.39 -19.98
CA ASN A 4 -7.51 19.36 -19.72
C ASN A 4 -6.97 19.61 -18.31
N PRO A 5 -6.93 18.62 -17.41
CA PRO A 5 -6.32 18.81 -16.11
C PRO A 5 -4.83 19.00 -16.36
N SER A 6 -4.38 20.26 -16.46
CA SER A 6 -2.95 20.58 -16.47
C SER A 6 -2.36 19.88 -15.25
N ILE A 7 -1.57 18.83 -15.48
CA ILE A 7 -0.92 18.09 -14.42
C ILE A 7 0.05 19.08 -13.78
N THR A 8 -0.33 19.59 -12.62
CA THR A 8 0.42 20.59 -11.90
C THR A 8 1.29 19.94 -10.82
N VAL A 9 2.36 20.64 -10.45
CA VAL A 9 3.16 20.36 -9.25
C VAL A 9 2.26 20.13 -8.03
N ALA A 10 1.19 20.92 -7.89
CA ALA A 10 0.22 20.82 -6.81
C ALA A 10 -0.52 19.46 -6.78
N LEU A 11 -0.93 18.95 -7.95
CA LEU A 11 -1.59 17.64 -8.04
C LEU A 11 -0.65 16.51 -7.60
N ILE A 12 0.59 16.48 -8.10
CA ILE A 12 1.57 15.45 -7.75
C ILE A 12 1.93 15.53 -6.26
N ARG A 13 2.06 16.74 -5.71
CA ARG A 13 2.27 16.96 -4.28
C ARG A 13 1.08 16.44 -3.46
N GLN A 14 -0.15 16.73 -3.87
CA GLN A 14 -1.35 16.25 -3.18
C GLN A 14 -1.44 14.73 -3.19
N ILE A 15 -1.13 14.08 -4.32
CA ILE A 15 -1.08 12.62 -4.41
C ILE A 15 -0.01 12.08 -3.47
N THR A 16 1.17 12.69 -3.42
CA THR A 16 2.26 12.29 -2.52
C THR A 16 1.82 12.35 -1.06
N GLN A 17 1.21 13.45 -0.63
CA GLN A 17 0.70 13.61 0.74
C GLN A 17 -0.40 12.59 1.09
N ARG A 18 -1.34 12.36 0.16
CA ARG A 18 -2.38 11.34 0.35
C ARG A 18 -1.80 9.93 0.45
N THR A 19 -0.75 9.65 -0.32
CA THR A 19 -0.03 8.37 -0.28
C THR A 19 0.65 8.19 1.07
N GLN A 20 1.32 9.23 1.58
CA GLN A 20 1.92 9.21 2.93
C GLN A 20 0.87 8.93 4.01
N LYS A 21 -0.26 9.65 3.99
CA LYS A 21 -1.35 9.45 4.93
C LYS A 21 -1.95 8.04 4.84
N ALA A 22 -2.11 7.50 3.63
CA ALA A 22 -2.61 6.14 3.43
C ALA A 22 -1.64 5.09 4.02
N ILE A 23 -0.32 5.31 3.89
CA ILE A 23 0.70 4.45 4.53
C ILE A 23 0.60 4.52 6.05
N GLU A 24 0.51 5.72 6.62
CA GLU A 24 0.43 5.93 8.08
C GLU A 24 -0.82 5.27 8.68
N LEU A 25 -1.96 5.37 7.99
CA LEU A 25 -3.21 4.76 8.40
C LEU A 25 -3.32 3.27 8.05
N LYS A 26 -2.31 2.69 7.38
CA LYS A 26 -2.35 1.33 6.82
C LYS A 26 -3.58 1.09 5.92
N ASP A 27 -4.04 2.14 5.24
CA ASP A 27 -5.17 2.07 4.31
C ASP A 27 -4.68 1.59 2.93
N TRP A 28 -4.57 0.27 2.81
CA TRP A 28 -4.09 -0.38 1.59
C TRP A 28 -5.01 -0.18 0.39
N GLN A 29 -6.30 0.01 0.63
CA GLN A 29 -7.28 0.25 -0.43
C GLN A 29 -7.08 1.65 -1.02
N ALA A 30 -6.95 2.67 -0.18
CA ALA A 30 -6.64 4.02 -0.64
C ALA A 30 -5.29 4.07 -1.36
N LEU A 31 -4.27 3.36 -0.85
CA LEU A 31 -2.96 3.27 -1.50
C LEU A 31 -3.06 2.70 -2.92
N LYS A 32 -3.84 1.62 -3.11
CA LYS A 32 -4.09 1.03 -4.44
C LYS A 32 -4.77 2.01 -5.40
N GLN A 33 -5.79 2.73 -4.93
CA GLN A 33 -6.51 3.71 -5.76
C GLN A 33 -5.59 4.86 -6.19
N LEU A 34 -4.73 5.34 -5.29
CA LEU A 34 -3.74 6.37 -5.60
C LEU A 34 -2.71 5.87 -6.63
N ASP A 35 -2.21 4.64 -6.50
CA ASP A 35 -1.29 4.02 -7.48
C ASP A 35 -1.93 3.92 -8.87
N LEU A 36 -3.18 3.45 -8.96
CA LEU A 36 -3.91 3.39 -10.23
C LEU A 36 -4.04 4.77 -10.87
N LYS A 37 -4.40 5.78 -10.08
CA LYS A 37 -4.51 7.16 -10.57
C LYS A 37 -3.18 7.70 -11.10
N VAL A 38 -2.07 7.40 -10.44
CA VAL A 38 -0.73 7.80 -10.92
C VAL A 38 -0.40 7.10 -12.23
N ARG A 39 -0.69 5.81 -12.35
CA ARG A 39 -0.47 5.08 -13.61
C ARG A 39 -1.30 5.63 -14.76
N GLU A 40 -2.56 5.99 -14.52
CA GLU A 40 -3.41 6.63 -15.53
C GLU A 40 -2.84 7.97 -15.98
N ILE A 41 -2.40 8.80 -15.04
CA ILE A 41 -1.73 10.08 -15.33
C ILE A 41 -0.50 9.86 -16.21
N LEU A 42 0.38 8.93 -15.83
CA LEU A 42 1.60 8.64 -16.58
C LEU A 42 1.33 8.01 -17.95
N LYS A 43 0.24 7.25 -18.09
CA LYS A 43 -0.18 6.65 -19.36
C LYS A 43 -0.74 7.69 -20.32
N HIS A 44 -1.52 8.64 -19.83
CA HIS A 44 -2.18 9.66 -20.65
C HIS A 44 -1.29 10.89 -20.91
N HIS A 45 -0.35 11.17 -20.02
CA HIS A 45 0.52 12.34 -20.09
C HIS A 45 1.99 12.00 -19.78
N PRO A 46 2.64 11.19 -20.62
CA PRO A 46 4.05 10.82 -20.43
C PRO A 46 5.00 12.04 -20.50
N GLU A 47 4.57 13.14 -21.14
CA GLU A 47 5.32 14.40 -21.22
C GLU A 47 5.61 15.02 -19.85
N CYS A 48 4.76 14.76 -18.84
CA CYS A 48 4.95 15.27 -17.48
C CYS A 48 6.23 14.75 -16.81
N LEU A 49 6.75 13.61 -17.24
CA LEU A 49 8.02 13.07 -16.74
C LEU A 49 9.24 13.83 -17.27
N LYS A 50 9.10 14.55 -18.39
CA LYS A 50 10.16 15.35 -19.00
C LYS A 50 10.18 16.79 -18.48
N ASP A 51 9.12 17.21 -17.78
CA ASP A 51 9.03 18.55 -17.19
C ASP A 51 9.99 18.66 -15.98
N PRO A 52 11.02 19.51 -16.06
CA PRO A 52 11.97 19.69 -14.97
C PRO A 52 11.32 20.25 -13.70
N ALA A 53 10.20 20.99 -13.80
CA ALA A 53 9.48 21.51 -12.65
C ALA A 53 8.72 20.42 -11.88
N LEU A 54 8.28 19.36 -12.57
CA LEU A 54 7.56 18.23 -11.96
C LEU A 54 8.50 17.15 -11.43
N ARG A 55 9.71 17.05 -11.98
CA ARG A 55 10.73 16.06 -11.60
C ARG A 55 10.95 15.90 -10.09
N PRO A 56 11.17 16.96 -9.28
CA PRO A 56 11.37 16.79 -7.84
C PRO A 56 10.16 16.21 -7.12
N GLU A 57 8.94 16.52 -7.57
CA GLU A 57 7.72 15.96 -6.97
C GLU A 57 7.51 14.50 -7.38
N PHE A 58 7.87 14.12 -8.61
CA PHE A 58 7.88 12.71 -9.03
C PHE A 58 8.93 11.89 -8.28
N ASP A 59 10.11 12.44 -8.00
CA ASP A 59 11.14 11.77 -7.19
C ASP A 59 10.65 11.54 -5.74
N ARG A 60 9.98 12.54 -5.15
CA ARG A 60 9.32 12.41 -3.83
C ARG A 60 8.20 11.37 -3.84
N LEU A 61 7.37 11.38 -4.88
CA LEU A 61 6.29 10.41 -5.04
C LEU A 61 6.86 8.99 -5.15
N LYS A 62 7.92 8.80 -5.94
CA LYS A 62 8.63 7.52 -6.08
C LYS A 62 9.20 7.04 -4.76
N ALA A 63 9.89 7.90 -4.01
CA ALA A 63 10.41 7.55 -2.69
C ALA A 63 9.29 7.15 -1.71
N THR A 64 8.15 7.86 -1.79
CA THR A 64 6.96 7.55 -0.98
C THR A 64 6.38 6.17 -1.34
N TYR A 65 6.25 5.83 -2.63
CA TYR A 65 5.81 4.50 -3.05
C TYR A 65 6.79 3.38 -2.66
N GLN A 66 8.10 3.64 -2.72
CA GLN A 66 9.09 2.68 -2.23
C GLN A 66 8.93 2.40 -0.73
N ARG A 67 8.67 3.44 0.07
CA ARG A 67 8.33 3.29 1.48
C ARG A 67 7.05 2.49 1.66
N ALA A 68 6.00 2.82 0.88
CA ALA A 68 4.73 2.11 0.92
C ALA A 68 4.90 0.61 0.68
N SER A 69 5.71 0.23 -0.32
CA SER A 69 6.00 -1.16 -0.66
C SER A 69 6.71 -1.89 0.49
N ARG A 70 7.68 -1.25 1.14
CA ARG A 70 8.36 -1.84 2.32
C ARG A 70 7.38 -2.05 3.47
N THR A 71 6.60 -1.02 3.81
CA THR A 71 5.62 -1.09 4.90
C THR A 71 4.53 -2.11 4.63
N LEU A 72 4.10 -2.28 3.37
CA LEU A 72 3.17 -3.34 2.99
C LEU A 72 3.79 -4.74 3.14
N ASN A 73 5.05 -4.93 2.73
CA ASN A 73 5.75 -6.21 2.90
C ASN A 73 5.93 -6.57 4.38
N GLU A 74 6.28 -5.60 5.22
CA GLU A 74 6.34 -5.77 6.67
C GLU A 74 4.98 -6.19 7.23
N ALA A 75 3.90 -5.48 6.85
CA ALA A 75 2.55 -5.82 7.29
C ALA A 75 2.13 -7.25 6.86
N ILE A 76 2.43 -7.64 5.61
CA ILE A 76 2.17 -9.00 5.12
C ILE A 76 2.93 -10.04 5.95
N ASN A 77 4.20 -9.80 6.25
CA ASN A 77 5.01 -10.72 7.05
C ASN A 77 4.48 -10.84 8.48
N THR A 78 4.10 -9.73 9.12
CA THR A 78 3.47 -9.75 10.45
C THR A 78 2.19 -10.57 10.44
N THR A 79 1.30 -10.34 9.47
CA THR A 79 0.05 -11.10 9.36
C THR A 79 0.29 -12.58 9.12
N LYS A 80 1.33 -12.97 8.36
CA LYS A 80 1.70 -14.38 8.19
C LYS A 80 2.11 -15.04 9.50
N VAL A 81 2.96 -14.37 10.28
CA VAL A 81 3.40 -14.86 11.60
C VAL A 81 2.22 -15.00 12.56
N GLU A 82 1.30 -14.04 12.56
CA GLU A 82 0.07 -14.11 13.36
C GLU A 82 -0.82 -15.30 12.95
N LEU A 83 -0.98 -15.54 11.65
CA LEU A 83 -1.75 -16.69 11.15
C LEU A 83 -1.13 -18.03 11.55
N GLU A 84 0.19 -18.18 11.43
CA GLU A 84 0.91 -19.40 11.86
C GLU A 84 0.75 -19.64 13.36
N SER A 85 0.81 -18.58 14.18
CA SER A 85 0.55 -18.67 15.62
C SER A 85 -0.88 -19.13 15.92
N ILE A 86 -1.89 -18.58 15.23
CA ILE A 86 -3.30 -18.98 15.40
C ILE A 86 -3.49 -20.45 15.01
N GLN A 87 -2.89 -20.90 13.90
CA GLN A 87 -2.96 -22.30 13.47
C GLN A 87 -2.35 -23.23 14.52
N SER A 88 -1.15 -22.90 15.04
CA SER A 88 -0.50 -23.70 16.09
C SER A 88 -1.34 -23.77 17.36
N GLN A 89 -1.98 -22.67 17.76
CA GLN A 89 -2.90 -22.66 18.90
C GLN A 89 -4.14 -23.54 18.66
N GLN A 90 -4.69 -23.52 17.44
CA GLN A 90 -5.82 -24.36 17.08
C GLN A 90 -5.47 -25.84 17.07
N GLU A 91 -4.28 -26.22 16.58
CA GLU A 91 -3.79 -27.60 16.61
C GLU A 91 -3.60 -28.10 18.04
N ARG A 92 -3.00 -27.28 18.92
CA ARG A 92 -2.87 -27.61 20.35
C ARG A 92 -4.23 -27.77 21.02
N ALA A 93 -5.18 -26.88 20.77
CA ALA A 93 -6.53 -26.97 21.32
C ALA A 93 -7.23 -28.27 20.89
N LYS A 94 -7.10 -28.67 19.62
CA LYS A 94 -7.64 -29.94 19.11
C LYS A 94 -6.97 -31.15 19.77
N ALA A 95 -5.66 -31.13 19.97
CA ALA A 95 -4.94 -32.22 20.65
C ALA A 95 -5.41 -32.38 22.10
N TYR A 96 -5.59 -31.28 22.84
CA TYR A 96 -6.13 -31.32 24.20
C TYR A 96 -7.56 -31.84 24.24
N GLN A 97 -8.43 -31.39 23.33
CA GLN A 97 -9.81 -31.91 23.24
C GLN A 97 -9.82 -33.41 22.95
N THR A 98 -8.99 -33.87 22.01
CA THR A 98 -8.93 -35.28 21.62
C THR A 98 -8.46 -36.17 22.77
N THR A 99 -7.43 -35.73 23.51
CA THR A 99 -6.91 -36.43 24.68
C THR A 99 -7.99 -36.49 25.78
N MET A 100 -8.63 -35.36 26.09
CA MET A 100 -9.72 -35.31 27.06
C MET A 100 -10.89 -36.25 26.72
N THR A 101 -11.22 -36.45 25.44
CA THR A 101 -12.28 -37.36 25.02
C THR A 101 -11.87 -38.84 24.96
N MET A 102 -10.57 -39.15 25.02
CA MET A 102 -10.05 -40.53 25.04
C MET A 102 -9.81 -41.06 26.46
N ASP A 103 -9.69 -40.18 27.45
CA ASP A 103 -9.54 -40.51 28.88
C ASP A 103 -10.89 -40.72 29.63
N PHE A 104 -12.02 -40.81 28.90
CA PHE A 104 -13.34 -41.23 29.38
C PHE A 104 -13.83 -42.47 28.64
#